data_AF-A0A661IPQ2-F1
#
_entry.id   AF-A0A661IPQ2-F1
#
_cell.length_a   1.000
_cell.length_b   1.000
_cell.length_c   1.000
_cell.angle_alpha   90.00
_cell.angle_beta   90.00
_cell.angle_gamma   90.00
#
_symmetry.space_group_name_H-M   'P 1'
#
loop_
_entity.id
_entity.type
_entity.pdbx_description
1 polymer ?
#
loop_
_entity_poly.entity_id
_entity_poly.type
_entity_poly.pdbx_seq_one_letter_code
_entity_poly.pdbx_strand_id
1 'polypeptide(L)'
;GAVHGNLGYVGLAVTLYVLGEEGIRLAGVVIGFLIITQNVLGVLSLTFYSAGASRRGVSISLITNPIIIACFSGLLISYLGLPVPEPAARTLHILGGMALPTALLIIGANLSLPQIRGEIKAIVSLAAFKLLLLPLVGLTLGDILFRPSPLEEGVIISLLGAPTATVTSIMAGEMGGDVGLASAAVTFTILLSMLTYTFWFTWHVPP
;
A
#
# COMPACT_ATOMS: atom_id res chain seq x y z
N GLY A 1 -8.60 8.38 -3.72
CA GLY A 1 -7.63 8.49 -2.61
C GLY A 1 -7.78 7.41 -1.56
N ALA A 2 -8.92 7.33 -0.87
CA ALA A 2 -9.08 6.45 0.30
C ALA A 2 -8.78 4.96 0.04
N VAL A 3 -9.20 4.41 -1.12
CA VAL A 3 -9.19 2.97 -1.41
C VAL A 3 -7.79 2.40 -1.73
N HIS A 4 -6.85 3.22 -2.23
CA HIS A 4 -5.50 2.76 -2.61
C HIS A 4 -4.49 3.23 -1.57
N GLY A 5 -4.08 2.32 -0.67
CA GLY A 5 -3.03 2.55 0.32
C GLY A 5 -1.65 2.27 -0.26
N ASN A 6 -0.63 2.98 0.22
CA ASN A 6 0.76 2.76 -0.17
C ASN A 6 1.36 1.55 0.59
N LEU A 7 0.74 0.38 0.39
CA LEU A 7 1.07 -0.85 1.11
C LEU A 7 2.45 -1.37 0.70
N GLY A 8 2.71 -1.41 -0.61
CA GLY A 8 3.92 -1.99 -1.19
C GLY A 8 5.20 -1.17 -0.99
N TYR A 9 5.10 0.12 -0.66
CA TYR A 9 6.28 0.94 -0.38
C TYR A 9 6.36 1.34 1.09
N VAL A 10 5.38 2.11 1.58
CA VAL A 10 5.45 2.63 2.96
C VAL A 10 5.06 1.57 3.97
N GLY A 11 4.02 0.78 3.70
CA GLY A 11 3.59 -0.30 4.61
C GLY A 11 4.70 -1.34 4.83
N LEU A 12 5.26 -1.90 3.75
CA LEU A 12 6.39 -2.84 3.83
C LEU A 12 7.63 -2.22 4.48
N ALA A 13 7.89 -0.93 4.27
CA ALA A 13 9.05 -0.27 4.86
C ALA A 13 8.97 -0.23 6.38
N VAL A 14 7.79 0.17 6.87
CA VAL A 14 7.52 0.23 8.30
C VAL A 14 7.54 -1.17 8.90
N THR A 15 6.94 -2.15 8.24
CA THR A 15 7.02 -3.56 8.67
C THR A 15 8.46 -4.03 8.79
N LEU A 16 9.31 -3.80 7.79
CA LEU A 16 10.71 -4.24 7.85
C LEU A 16 11.45 -3.59 9.01
N TYR A 17 11.28 -2.28 9.16
CA TYR A 17 12.04 -1.50 10.12
C TYR A 17 11.64 -1.83 11.57
N VAL A 18 10.35 -2.06 11.82
CA VAL A 18 9.83 -2.28 13.17
C VAL A 18 9.79 -3.76 13.54
N LEU A 19 9.45 -4.64 12.59
CA LEU A 19 9.15 -6.05 12.84
C LEU A 19 10.16 -7.02 12.21
N GLY A 20 11.16 -6.49 11.50
CA GLY A 20 12.22 -7.28 10.87
C GLY A 20 11.72 -8.24 9.78
N GLU A 21 12.52 -9.27 9.51
CA GLU A 21 12.23 -10.24 8.45
C GLU A 21 10.98 -11.07 8.73
N GLU A 22 10.68 -11.34 10.00
CA GLU A 22 9.51 -12.12 10.38
C GLU A 22 8.21 -11.38 10.08
N GLY A 23 8.17 -10.07 10.37
CA GLY A 23 7.08 -9.21 9.96
C GLY A 23 6.93 -9.13 8.44
N ILE A 24 8.03 -9.00 7.68
CA ILE A 24 7.97 -9.01 6.21
C ILE A 24 7.37 -10.31 5.70
N ARG A 25 7.75 -11.47 6.24
CA ARG A 25 7.22 -12.76 5.77
C ARG A 25 5.70 -12.81 5.88
N LEU A 26 5.17 -12.43 7.05
CA LEU A 26 3.73 -12.40 7.28
C LEU A 26 3.04 -11.33 6.41
N ALA A 27 3.58 -10.11 6.41
CA ALA A 27 3.04 -8.99 5.63
C ALA A 27 3.06 -9.26 4.13
N GLY A 28 4.08 -9.95 3.62
CA GLY A 28 4.23 -10.29 2.20
C GLY A 28 3.10 -11.16 1.67
N VAL A 29 2.65 -12.13 2.46
CA VAL A 29 1.48 -12.96 2.12
C VAL A 29 0.23 -12.08 2.04
N VAL A 30 -0.03 -11.30 3.10
CA VAL A 30 -1.22 -10.42 3.19
C VAL A 30 -1.23 -9.39 2.06
N ILE A 31 -0.10 -8.72 1.83
CA ILE A 31 0.07 -7.72 0.76
C ILE A 31 -0.13 -8.34 -0.61
N GLY A 32 0.31 -9.57 -0.86
CA GLY A 32 0.08 -10.24 -2.14
C GLY A 32 -1.40 -10.25 -2.51
N PHE A 33 -2.27 -10.62 -1.56
CA PHE A 33 -3.72 -10.59 -1.75
C PHE A 33 -4.27 -9.16 -1.84
N LEU A 34 -3.80 -8.25 -0.98
CA LEU A 34 -4.28 -6.86 -0.97
C LEU A 34 -3.91 -6.10 -2.24
N ILE A 35 -2.69 -6.27 -2.77
CA ILE A 35 -2.24 -5.64 -4.01
C ILE A 35 -3.08 -6.13 -5.19
N ILE A 36 -3.35 -7.43 -5.30
CA ILE A 36 -4.22 -7.97 -6.35
C ILE A 36 -5.61 -7.33 -6.25
N THR A 37 -6.19 -7.32 -5.05
CA THR A 37 -7.51 -6.74 -4.80
C THR A 37 -7.55 -5.25 -5.13
N GLN A 38 -6.56 -4.48 -4.69
CA GLN A 38 -6.45 -3.04 -4.98
C GLN A 38 -6.26 -2.75 -6.47
N ASN A 39 -5.47 -3.56 -7.19
CA ASN A 39 -5.30 -3.40 -8.63
C ASN A 39 -6.59 -3.72 -9.39
N VAL A 40 -7.29 -4.79 -9.02
CA VAL A 40 -8.59 -5.14 -9.62
C VAL A 40 -9.59 -4.02 -9.39
N LEU A 41 -9.73 -3.54 -8.15
CA LEU A 41 -10.64 -2.43 -7.82
C LEU A 41 -10.24 -1.13 -8.53
N GLY A 42 -8.94 -0.84 -8.64
CA GLY A 42 -8.43 0.34 -9.34
C GLY A 42 -8.78 0.32 -10.83
N VAL A 43 -8.55 -0.81 -11.50
CA VAL A 43 -8.89 -1.00 -12.91
C VAL A 43 -10.41 -0.93 -13.12
N LEU A 44 -11.21 -1.56 -12.25
CA LEU A 44 -12.68 -1.45 -12.31
C LEU A 44 -13.15 0.00 -12.11
N SER A 45 -12.61 0.72 -11.12
CA SER A 45 -12.97 2.12 -10.85
C SER A 45 -12.66 3.03 -12.05
N LEU A 46 -11.49 2.88 -12.67
CA LEU A 46 -11.12 3.63 -13.89
C LEU A 46 -12.05 3.30 -15.05
N THR A 47 -12.45 2.03 -15.17
CA THR A 47 -13.36 1.57 -16.22
C THR A 47 -14.75 2.17 -16.08
N PHE A 48 -15.35 2.09 -14.89
CA PHE A 48 -16.72 2.54 -14.67
C PHE A 48 -16.87 4.05 -14.80
N TYR A 49 -15.80 4.80 -14.55
CA TYR A 49 -15.82 6.27 -14.57
C TYR A 49 -15.17 6.88 -15.81
N SER A 50 -14.38 6.16 -16.61
CA SER A 50 -13.93 6.66 -17.91
C SER A 50 -15.05 6.49 -18.94
N ALA A 51 -15.47 7.60 -19.55
CA ALA A 51 -16.42 7.62 -20.65
C ALA A 51 -15.75 7.09 -21.93
N GLY A 52 -15.47 5.77 -22.00
CA GLY A 52 -14.84 5.17 -23.17
C GLY A 52 -14.20 3.79 -22.97
N ALA A 53 -14.05 3.29 -21.74
CA ALA A 53 -13.44 1.98 -21.52
C ALA A 53 -14.34 0.82 -21.98
N SER A 54 -13.92 0.10 -23.03
CA SER A 54 -14.59 -1.15 -23.42
C SER A 54 -14.29 -2.25 -22.40
N ARG A 55 -15.31 -3.04 -22.01
CA ARG A 55 -15.15 -4.20 -21.09
C ARG A 55 -14.01 -5.15 -21.50
N ARG A 56 -13.74 -5.26 -22.81
CA ARG A 56 -12.67 -6.10 -23.36
C ARG A 56 -11.27 -5.53 -23.10
N GLY A 57 -11.09 -4.21 -23.19
CA GLY A 57 -9.82 -3.55 -22.88
C GLY A 57 -9.41 -3.76 -21.41
N VAL A 58 -10.40 -3.79 -20.52
CA VAL A 58 -10.21 -3.95 -19.07
C VAL A 58 -9.74 -5.34 -18.70
N SER A 59 -10.39 -6.37 -19.26
CA SER A 59 -9.98 -7.76 -19.05
C SER A 59 -8.56 -8.01 -19.55
N ILE A 60 -8.20 -7.42 -20.71
CA ILE A 60 -6.83 -7.52 -21.24
C ILE A 60 -5.86 -6.82 -20.28
N SER A 61 -6.13 -5.58 -19.87
CA SER A 61 -5.28 -4.82 -18.96
C SER A 61 -5.05 -5.51 -17.62
N LEU A 62 -6.05 -6.24 -17.09
CA LEU A 62 -5.90 -7.04 -15.87
C LEU A 62 -4.99 -8.25 -16.08
N ILE A 63 -5.20 -9.00 -17.16
CA ILE A 63 -4.44 -10.22 -17.45
C ILE A 63 -2.99 -9.89 -17.84
N THR A 64 -2.75 -8.74 -18.47
CA THR A 64 -1.40 -8.30 -18.88
C THR A 64 -0.70 -7.43 -17.83
N ASN A 65 -1.31 -7.21 -16.65
CA ASN A 65 -0.69 -6.38 -15.62
C ASN A 65 0.49 -7.13 -14.99
N PRO A 66 1.74 -6.66 -15.16
CA PRO A 66 2.92 -7.37 -14.67
C PRO A 66 2.95 -7.51 -13.14
N ILE A 67 2.32 -6.59 -12.39
CA ILE A 67 2.21 -6.68 -10.93
C ILE A 67 1.28 -7.84 -10.55
N ILE A 68 0.13 -7.95 -11.21
CA ILE A 68 -0.84 -9.04 -10.96
C ILE A 68 -0.20 -10.38 -11.31
N ILE A 69 0.44 -10.48 -12.48
CA ILE A 69 1.13 -11.70 -12.92
C ILE A 69 2.22 -12.09 -11.91
N ALA A 70 3.05 -11.14 -11.46
CA ALA A 70 4.12 -11.40 -10.51
C ALA A 70 3.59 -11.87 -9.15
N CYS A 71 2.62 -11.17 -8.56
CA CYS A 71 2.02 -11.55 -7.28
C CYS A 71 1.34 -12.91 -7.36
N PHE A 72 0.54 -13.14 -8.41
CA PHE A 72 -0.17 -14.42 -8.58
C PHE A 72 0.81 -15.57 -8.80
N SER A 73 1.83 -15.39 -9.64
CA SER A 73 2.86 -16.41 -9.87
C SER A 73 3.65 -16.72 -8.60
N GLY A 74 4.02 -15.69 -7.82
CA GLY A 74 4.72 -15.86 -6.55
C GLY A 74 3.88 -16.63 -5.52
N LEU A 75 2.60 -16.28 -5.37
CA LEU A 75 1.66 -17.00 -4.51
C LEU A 75 1.48 -18.45 -4.97
N LEU A 76 1.34 -18.69 -6.28
CA LEU A 76 1.15 -20.02 -6.84
C LEU A 76 2.38 -20.91 -6.63
N ILE A 77 3.58 -20.39 -6.88
CA ILE A 77 4.85 -21.08 -6.63
C ILE A 77 4.98 -21.43 -5.16
N SER A 78 4.68 -20.47 -4.26
CA SER A 78 4.73 -20.68 -2.82
C SER A 78 3.71 -21.73 -2.36
N TYR A 79 2.49 -21.71 -2.90
CA TYR A 79 1.43 -22.67 -2.56
C TYR A 79 1.74 -24.08 -3.05
N LEU A 80 2.26 -24.21 -4.27
CA LEU A 80 2.62 -25.50 -4.88
C LEU A 80 3.96 -26.06 -4.38
N GLY A 81 4.73 -25.28 -3.60
CA GLY A 81 6.06 -25.67 -3.12
C GLY A 81 7.06 -25.93 -4.26
N LEU A 82 6.89 -25.27 -5.41
CA LEU A 82 7.73 -25.51 -6.57
C LEU A 82 9.16 -25.05 -6.29
N PRO A 83 10.18 -25.87 -6.59
CA PRO A 83 11.57 -25.46 -6.40
C PRO A 83 11.92 -24.34 -7.39
N VAL A 84 12.31 -23.20 -6.85
CA VAL A 84 12.83 -22.08 -7.64
C VAL A 84 14.33 -22.31 -7.89
N PRO A 85 14.81 -22.28 -9.14
CA PRO A 85 16.23 -22.42 -9.43
C PRO A 85 17.07 -21.39 -8.66
N GLU A 86 18.19 -21.83 -8.08
CA GLU A 86 19.08 -20.99 -7.25
C GLU A 86 19.46 -19.64 -7.89
N PRO A 87 19.78 -19.56 -9.21
CA PRO A 87 20.06 -18.27 -9.83
C PRO A 87 18.86 -17.31 -9.77
N ALA A 88 17.65 -17.81 -10.03
CA ALA A 88 16.43 -17.00 -9.98
C ALA A 88 16.11 -16.56 -8.56
N ALA A 89 16.21 -17.48 -7.58
CA ALA A 89 15.98 -17.17 -6.17
C ALA A 89 16.93 -16.07 -5.68
N ARG A 90 18.23 -16.18 -6.00
CA ARG A 90 19.23 -15.17 -5.63
C ARG A 90 18.96 -13.82 -6.27
N THR A 91 18.63 -13.79 -7.57
CA THR A 91 18.29 -12.54 -8.26
C THR A 91 17.05 -11.89 -7.64
N LEU A 92 15.99 -12.65 -7.38
CA LEU A 92 14.77 -12.14 -6.75
C LEU A 92 15.04 -11.61 -5.33
N HIS A 93 15.90 -12.27 -4.56
CA HIS A 93 16.30 -11.82 -3.23
C HIS A 93 17.04 -10.47 -3.28
N ILE A 94 18.00 -10.32 -4.20
CA ILE A 94 18.73 -9.05 -4.39
C ILE A 94 17.77 -7.94 -4.82
N LEU A 95 16.92 -8.20 -5.83
CA LEU A 95 15.95 -7.22 -6.31
C LEU A 95 14.94 -6.83 -5.23
N GLY A 96 14.42 -7.80 -4.47
CA GLY A 96 13.51 -7.57 -3.35
C GLY A 96 14.13 -6.71 -2.26
N GLY A 97 15.39 -7.00 -1.88
CA GLY A 97 16.13 -6.22 -0.90
C GLY A 97 16.42 -4.77 -1.34
N MET A 98 16.56 -4.53 -2.65
CA MET A 98 16.75 -3.19 -3.22
C MET A 98 15.45 -2.43 -3.49
N ALA A 99 14.34 -3.14 -3.71
CA ALA A 99 13.06 -2.53 -4.08
C ALA A 99 12.55 -1.56 -3.00
N LEU A 100 12.69 -1.93 -1.73
CA LEU A 100 12.20 -1.11 -0.63
C LEU A 100 13.02 0.18 -0.42
N PRO A 101 14.36 0.15 -0.30
CA PRO A 101 15.17 1.37 -0.21
C PRO A 101 14.99 2.31 -1.41
N THR A 102 14.94 1.75 -2.61
CA THR A 102 14.77 2.55 -3.84
C THR A 102 13.38 3.20 -3.89
N ALA A 103 12.34 2.48 -3.48
CA ALA A 103 10.99 3.04 -3.39
C ALA A 103 10.92 4.22 -2.39
N LEU A 104 11.53 4.09 -1.21
CA LEU A 104 11.56 5.17 -0.23
C LEU A 104 12.36 6.39 -0.74
N LEU A 105 13.48 6.17 -1.43
CA LEU A 105 14.23 7.25 -2.07
C LEU A 105 13.42 7.96 -3.14
N ILE A 106 12.71 7.21 -4.00
CA ILE A 106 11.83 7.78 -5.03
C ILE A 106 10.71 8.57 -4.38
N ILE A 107 10.07 8.04 -3.33
CA ILE A 107 9.04 8.75 -2.58
C ILE A 107 9.62 10.06 -2.03
N GLY A 108 10.76 10.00 -1.35
CA GLY A 108 11.44 11.18 -0.80
C GLY A 108 11.79 12.22 -1.87
N ALA A 109 12.28 11.79 -3.03
CA ALA A 109 12.60 12.67 -4.16
C ALA A 109 11.36 13.31 -4.81
N ASN A 110 10.21 12.63 -4.75
CA ASN A 110 8.94 13.14 -5.27
C ASN A 110 8.12 13.93 -4.23
N LEU A 111 8.58 14.04 -2.98
CA LEU A 111 7.95 14.91 -1.98
C LEU A 111 8.18 16.37 -2.40
N SER A 112 7.20 16.94 -3.09
CA SER A 112 7.12 18.38 -3.31
C SER A 112 6.41 19.04 -2.12
N LEU A 113 6.91 20.21 -1.68
CA LEU A 113 6.22 21.00 -0.67
C LEU A 113 4.81 21.33 -1.19
N PRO A 114 3.75 20.89 -0.49
CA PRO A 114 2.41 21.05 -1.00
C PRO A 114 2.07 22.53 -1.18
N GLN A 115 1.75 22.94 -2.41
CA GLN A 115 1.05 24.21 -2.64
C GLN A 115 -0.43 24.01 -2.27
N ILE A 116 -0.72 23.86 -0.97
CA ILE A 116 -2.09 23.62 -0.52
C ILE A 116 -2.88 24.92 -0.60
N ARG A 117 -3.50 25.16 -1.74
CA ARG A 117 -4.45 26.27 -1.93
C ARG A 117 -5.86 25.72 -1.72
N GLY A 118 -6.53 26.17 -0.66
CA GLY A 118 -8.00 26.10 -0.53
C GLY A 118 -8.62 24.90 0.19
N GLU A 119 -7.99 23.73 0.28
CA GLU A 119 -8.68 22.48 0.67
C GLU A 119 -8.03 21.74 1.88
N ILE A 120 -7.17 22.40 2.66
CA ILE A 120 -6.40 21.79 3.77
C ILE A 120 -7.30 20.98 4.73
N LYS A 121 -8.47 21.51 5.09
CA LYS A 121 -9.37 20.86 6.05
C LYS A 121 -9.88 19.51 5.54
N ALA A 122 -10.18 19.39 4.25
CA ALA A 122 -10.66 18.15 3.64
C ALA A 122 -9.54 17.10 3.53
N ILE A 123 -8.32 17.54 3.19
CA ILE A 123 -7.15 16.65 3.13
C ILE A 123 -6.79 16.13 4.53
N VAL A 124 -6.79 17.01 5.53
CA VAL A 124 -6.48 16.66 6.92
C VAL A 124 -7.52 15.69 7.48
N SER A 125 -8.81 15.95 7.28
CA SER A 125 -9.87 15.06 7.78
C SER A 125 -9.81 13.69 7.11
N LEU A 126 -9.58 13.63 5.79
CA LEU A 126 -9.39 12.38 5.06
C LEU A 126 -8.16 11.61 5.56
N ALA A 127 -7.04 12.30 5.76
CA ALA A 127 -5.80 11.70 6.25
C ALA A 127 -5.97 11.19 7.68
N ALA A 128 -6.57 11.96 8.58
CA ALA A 128 -6.82 11.54 9.96
C ALA A 128 -7.77 10.33 10.02
N PHE A 129 -8.87 10.36 9.26
CA PHE A 129 -9.79 9.24 9.17
C PHE A 129 -9.08 8.00 8.63
N LYS A 130 -8.26 8.14 7.59
CA LYS A 130 -7.55 7.00 7.01
C LYS A 130 -6.47 6.45 7.93
N LEU A 131 -5.63 7.29 8.52
CA LEU A 131 -4.44 6.87 9.27
C LEU A 131 -4.73 6.49 10.72
N LEU A 132 -5.86 6.92 11.28
CA LEU A 132 -6.26 6.59 12.65
C LEU A 132 -7.43 5.60 12.67
N LEU A 133 -8.49 5.85 11.90
CA LEU A 133 -9.70 5.05 12.01
C LEU A 133 -9.54 3.65 11.40
N LEU A 134 -8.84 3.51 10.27
CA LEU A 134 -8.63 2.18 9.66
C LEU A 134 -7.77 1.26 10.54
N PRO A 135 -6.61 1.68 11.07
CA PRO A 135 -5.86 0.85 12.02
C PRO A 135 -6.66 0.53 13.28
N LEU A 136 -7.38 1.51 13.84
CA LEU A 136 -8.22 1.28 15.03
C LEU A 136 -9.31 0.23 14.78
N VAL A 137 -10.03 0.34 13.67
CA VAL A 137 -11.05 -0.65 13.29
C VAL A 137 -10.40 -2.02 13.01
N GLY A 138 -9.24 -2.06 12.36
CA GLY A 138 -8.52 -3.31 12.10
C GLY A 138 -8.08 -4.02 13.39
N LEU A 139 -7.51 -3.27 14.33
CA LEU A 139 -7.10 -3.80 15.63
C LEU A 139 -8.30 -4.28 16.44
N THR A 140 -9.33 -3.44 16.59
CA THR A 140 -10.54 -3.83 17.35
C THR A 140 -11.24 -5.06 16.77
N LEU A 141 -11.37 -5.16 15.45
CA LEU A 141 -11.92 -6.37 14.82
C LEU A 141 -11.00 -7.57 15.00
N GLY A 142 -9.69 -7.37 14.91
CA GLY A 142 -8.68 -8.39 15.20
C GLY A 142 -8.84 -8.95 16.61
N ASP A 143 -8.89 -8.08 17.62
CA ASP A 143 -9.03 -8.44 19.03
C ASP A 143 -10.31 -9.21 19.32
N ILE A 144 -11.42 -8.80 18.70
CA ILE A 144 -12.73 -9.43 18.92
C ILE A 144 -12.81 -10.81 18.25
N LEU A 145 -12.29 -10.94 17.02
CA LEU A 145 -12.51 -12.12 16.19
C LEU A 145 -11.39 -13.17 16.29
N PHE A 146 -10.15 -12.72 16.41
CA PHE A 146 -8.97 -13.57 16.20
C PHE A 146 -7.94 -13.50 17.34
N ARG A 147 -7.93 -12.43 18.14
CA ARG A 147 -6.92 -12.17 19.20
C ARG A 147 -5.49 -12.30 18.67
N PRO A 148 -5.08 -11.41 17.76
CA PRO A 148 -3.78 -11.49 17.10
C PRO A 148 -2.64 -11.47 18.12
N SER A 149 -1.52 -12.09 17.74
CA SER A 149 -0.25 -11.94 18.44
C SER A 149 0.32 -10.52 18.24
N PRO A 150 1.27 -10.07 19.09
CA PRO A 150 1.89 -8.74 18.94
C PRO A 150 2.53 -8.52 17.57
N LEU A 151 3.05 -9.58 16.95
CA LEU A 151 3.61 -9.51 15.59
C LEU A 151 2.51 -9.24 14.55
N GLU A 152 1.38 -9.92 14.65
CA GLU A 152 0.24 -9.76 13.74
C GLU A 152 -0.41 -8.38 13.91
N GLU A 153 -0.55 -7.89 15.14
CA GLU A 153 -0.99 -6.50 15.42
C GLU A 153 -0.05 -5.49 14.77
N GLY A 154 1.27 -5.68 14.91
CA GLY A 154 2.26 -4.84 14.26
C GLY A 154 2.11 -4.82 12.73
N VAL A 155 1.81 -5.97 12.12
CA VAL A 155 1.55 -6.04 10.68
C VAL A 155 0.25 -5.34 10.33
N ILE A 156 -0.83 -5.52 11.10
CA ILE A 156 -2.11 -4.82 10.91
C ILE A 156 -1.89 -3.30 10.93
N ILE A 157 -1.17 -2.79 11.93
CA ILE A 157 -0.81 -1.37 12.05
C ILE A 157 0.00 -0.91 10.83
N SER A 158 1.04 -1.66 10.46
CA SER A 158 1.92 -1.32 9.33
C SER A 158 1.17 -1.24 8.00
N LEU A 159 0.21 -2.14 7.77
CA LEU A 159 -0.52 -2.20 6.50
C LEU A 159 -1.66 -1.19 6.47
N LEU A 160 -2.49 -1.14 7.52
CA LEU A 160 -3.66 -0.26 7.55
C LEU A 160 -3.30 1.20 7.82
N GLY A 161 -2.16 1.44 8.48
CA GLY A 161 -1.60 2.77 8.71
C GLY A 161 -0.91 3.38 7.48
N ALA A 162 -0.87 2.67 6.36
CA ALA A 162 -0.17 3.15 5.17
C ALA A 162 -0.84 4.41 4.57
N PRO A 163 -0.04 5.42 4.17
CA PRO A 163 -0.54 6.63 3.54
C PRO A 163 -1.21 6.35 2.20
N THR A 164 -1.78 7.38 1.58
CA THR A 164 -2.40 7.22 0.26
C THR A 164 -1.36 6.91 -0.80
N ALA A 165 -1.66 5.98 -1.71
CA ALA A 165 -0.74 5.55 -2.76
C ALA A 165 -0.51 6.65 -3.80
N THR A 166 0.74 6.79 -4.26
CA THR A 166 1.16 7.76 -5.28
C THR A 166 0.40 7.60 -6.60
N VAL A 167 -0.04 6.38 -6.94
CA VAL A 167 -0.87 6.12 -8.13
C VAL A 167 -2.16 6.94 -8.15
N THR A 168 -2.63 7.41 -7.00
CA THR A 168 -3.83 8.26 -6.89
C THR A 168 -3.70 9.58 -7.67
N SER A 169 -2.50 10.19 -7.75
CA SER A 169 -2.32 11.43 -8.51
C SER A 169 -2.37 11.19 -10.03
N ILE A 170 -1.83 10.07 -10.49
CA ILE A 170 -1.91 9.63 -11.89
C ILE A 170 -3.37 9.34 -12.25
N MET A 171 -4.07 8.57 -11.42
CA MET A 171 -5.49 8.26 -11.63
C MET A 171 -6.36 9.53 -11.67
N ALA A 172 -6.05 10.54 -10.85
CA ALA A 172 -6.78 11.81 -10.87
C ALA A 172 -6.67 12.49 -12.25
N GLY A 173 -5.49 12.48 -12.87
CA GLY A 173 -5.29 13.05 -14.21
C GLY A 173 -6.08 12.30 -15.29
N GLU A 174 -6.00 10.97 -15.28
CA GLU A 174 -6.71 10.11 -16.23
C GLU A 174 -8.24 10.23 -16.12
N MET A 175 -8.75 10.55 -14.93
CA MET A 175 -10.19 10.68 -14.66
C MET A 175 -10.70 12.13 -14.76
N GLY A 176 -9.88 13.08 -15.24
CA GLY A 176 -10.25 14.50 -15.35
C GLY A 176 -10.43 15.21 -14.01
N GLY A 177 -9.84 14.68 -12.94
CA GLY A 177 -9.80 15.29 -11.61
C GLY A 177 -8.62 16.24 -11.41
N ASP A 178 -8.52 16.82 -10.21
CA ASP A 178 -7.42 17.74 -9.85
C ASP A 178 -6.16 16.96 -9.42
N VAL A 179 -5.20 16.89 -10.35
CA VAL A 179 -3.88 16.27 -10.13
C VAL A 179 -3.09 16.96 -9.03
N GLY A 180 -3.17 18.30 -8.94
CA GLY A 180 -2.47 19.09 -7.94
C GLY A 180 -2.98 18.78 -6.54
N LEU A 181 -4.31 18.73 -6.37
CA LEU A 181 -4.95 18.35 -5.11
C LEU A 181 -4.63 16.90 -4.72
N ALA A 182 -4.68 15.97 -5.67
CA ALA A 182 -4.35 14.57 -5.41
C ALA A 182 -2.88 14.37 -5.01
N SER A 183 -1.95 15.06 -5.68
CA SER A 183 -0.53 15.06 -5.32
C SER A 183 -0.29 15.67 -3.94
N ALA A 184 -0.94 16.80 -3.63
CA ALA A 184 -0.85 17.42 -2.32
C ALA A 184 -1.37 16.50 -1.21
N ALA A 185 -2.48 15.79 -1.46
CA ALA A 185 -3.03 14.81 -0.52
C ALA A 185 -2.09 13.62 -0.30
N VAL A 186 -1.46 13.09 -1.36
CA VAL A 186 -0.45 12.02 -1.25
C VAL A 186 0.70 12.48 -0.36
N THR A 187 1.34 13.60 -0.69
CA THR A 187 2.46 14.14 0.10
C THR A 187 2.06 14.38 1.56
N PHE A 188 0.91 15.00 1.78
CA PHE A 188 0.42 15.30 3.14
C PHE A 188 0.17 14.02 3.94
N THR A 189 -0.46 12.99 3.34
CA THR A 189 -0.67 11.71 4.03
C THR A 189 0.63 10.99 4.33
N ILE A 190 1.64 11.07 3.47
CA ILE A 190 2.97 10.49 3.74
C ILE A 190 3.61 11.16 4.96
N LEU A 191 3.64 12.50 5.01
CA LEU A 191 4.18 13.23 6.15
C LEU A 191 3.42 12.93 7.45
N LEU A 192 2.08 12.93 7.40
CA LEU A 192 1.27 12.63 8.58
C LEU A 192 1.42 11.17 9.02
N SER A 193 1.64 10.24 8.09
CA SER A 193 1.82 8.82 8.41
C SER A 193 3.03 8.57 9.31
N MET A 194 4.10 9.36 9.17
CA MET A 194 5.28 9.25 10.04
C MET A 194 4.93 9.50 11.51
N LEU A 195 4.06 10.48 11.76
CA LEU A 195 3.58 10.81 13.11
C LEU A 195 2.60 9.75 13.63
N THR A 196 1.66 9.30 12.79
CA THR A 196 0.67 8.31 13.21
C THR A 196 1.29 6.93 13.45
N TYR A 197 2.28 6.51 12.68
CA TYR A 197 3.01 5.27 12.95
C TYR A 197 3.74 5.32 14.29
N THR A 198 4.44 6.42 14.56
CA THR A 198 5.09 6.64 15.86
C THR A 198 4.06 6.51 16.99
N PHE A 199 2.90 7.15 16.85
CA PHE A 199 1.80 7.05 17.81
C PHE A 199 1.30 5.60 18.00
N TRP A 200 1.02 4.87 16.91
CA TRP A 200 0.49 3.51 17.01
C TRP A 200 1.47 2.52 17.63
N PHE A 201 2.74 2.55 17.20
CA PHE A 201 3.74 1.63 17.72
C PHE A 201 4.10 1.94 19.18
N THR A 202 4.14 3.21 19.58
CA THR A 202 4.35 3.57 21.00
C THR A 202 3.17 3.19 21.89
N TRP A 203 1.94 3.17 21.36
CA TRP A 203 0.75 2.80 22.11
C TRP A 203 0.53 1.29 22.23
N HIS A 204 0.73 0.52 21.14
CA HIS A 204 0.40 -0.93 21.10
C HIS A 204 1.60 -1.86 21.26
N VAL A 205 2.83 -1.41 20.96
CA VAL A 205 4.03 -2.24 21.07
C VAL A 205 4.90 -1.68 22.21
N PRO A 206 4.73 -2.14 23.47
CA PRO A 206 5.66 -1.78 24.52
C PRO A 206 7.06 -2.37 24.23
N PRO A 207 8.13 -1.71 24.70
CA PRO A 207 9.52 -2.09 24.43
C PRO A 207 9.89 -3.48 24.96
#